data_AF-A0A917HRK2-F1
#
_entry.id   AF-A0A917HRK2-F1
#
_cell.length_a   1.000
_cell.length_b   1.000
_cell.length_c   1.000
_cell.angle_alpha   90.00
_cell.angle_beta   90.00
_cell.angle_gamma   90.00
#
_symmetry.space_group_name_H-M   'P 1'
#
loop_
_entity.id
_entity.type
_entity.pdbx_description
1 polymer ?
#
loop_
_entity_poly.entity_id
_entity_poly.type
_entity_poly.pdbx_seq_one_letter_code
_entity_poly.pdbx_strand_id
1 'polypeptide(L)'
;MLLDLVHSTDVDGQLRQSGFPSVHPNALPPNWKEISEREFTESAFFIYSPSAVEFKQAQLIPNGPLENINMFYVYGYAEGFAMIADREAGRVRYFRFAECEHDWQDITTYQFLHTIRCRKCLETRSFDTSD
;
A
#
# COMPACT_ATOMS: atom_id res chain seq x y z
N MET A 1 6.41 -22.98 -21.14
CA MET A 1 5.05 -22.41 -21.17
C MET A 1 5.23 -20.91 -21.32
N LEU A 2 5.18 -20.43 -22.57
CA LEU A 2 5.29 -19.01 -22.92
C LEU A 2 4.03 -18.29 -22.44
N LEU A 3 4.19 -17.09 -21.88
CA LEU A 3 3.11 -16.13 -21.72
C LEU A 3 3.44 -14.90 -22.54
N ASP A 4 2.58 -14.63 -23.51
CA ASP A 4 2.69 -13.57 -24.50
C ASP A 4 2.57 -12.18 -23.85
N LEU A 5 3.55 -11.33 -24.12
CA LEU A 5 3.48 -9.90 -23.86
C LEU A 5 2.66 -9.24 -24.97
N VAL A 6 1.43 -8.86 -24.66
CA VAL A 6 0.63 -7.99 -25.54
C VAL A 6 1.23 -6.58 -25.47
N HIS A 7 2.02 -6.22 -26.48
CA HIS A 7 2.56 -4.88 -26.68
C HIS A 7 1.55 -4.06 -27.50
N SER A 8 0.91 -3.05 -26.91
CA SER A 8 0.23 -2.01 -27.68
C SER A 8 1.16 -0.82 -27.85
N THR A 9 1.61 -0.58 -29.08
CA THR A 9 2.42 0.59 -29.48
C THR A 9 1.51 1.73 -29.93
N ASP A 10 1.78 2.97 -29.47
CA ASP A 10 1.25 4.18 -30.11
C ASP A 10 2.16 4.64 -31.27
N VAL A 11 1.70 5.66 -31.97
CA VAL A 11 2.17 6.09 -33.30
C VAL A 11 3.57 6.75 -33.29
N ASP A 12 4.15 7.01 -32.11
CA ASP A 12 5.42 7.73 -31.99
C ASP A 12 6.59 6.87 -31.46
N GLY A 13 6.39 5.55 -31.32
CA GLY A 13 7.51 4.61 -31.10
C GLY A 13 8.27 4.80 -29.78
N GLN A 14 7.77 5.62 -28.85
CA GLN A 14 8.33 5.74 -27.52
C GLN A 14 7.63 4.74 -26.58
N LEU A 15 8.41 3.77 -26.09
CA LEU A 15 8.04 2.96 -24.95
C LEU A 15 7.80 3.89 -23.76
N ARG A 16 6.54 4.25 -23.49
CA ARG A 16 6.17 4.74 -22.17
C ARG A 16 6.39 3.57 -21.21
N GLN A 17 7.55 3.55 -20.56
CA GLN A 17 7.62 2.96 -19.23
C GLN A 17 6.52 3.67 -18.45
N SER A 18 5.43 2.95 -18.14
CA SER A 18 4.48 3.36 -17.12
C SER A 18 5.29 3.38 -15.82
N GLY A 19 5.94 4.52 -15.58
CA GLY A 19 6.88 4.74 -14.51
C GLY A 19 6.18 4.81 -13.17
N PHE A 20 5.64 3.68 -12.72
CA PHE A 20 5.79 3.36 -11.33
C PHE A 20 7.27 2.96 -11.17
N PRO A 21 8.04 3.58 -10.26
CA PRO A 21 9.36 3.05 -9.94
C PRO A 21 9.13 1.56 -9.64
N SER A 22 9.89 0.69 -10.30
CA SER A 22 9.85 -0.73 -10.00
C SER A 22 10.22 -0.88 -8.54
N VAL A 23 9.20 -0.96 -7.68
CA VAL A 23 9.37 -1.18 -6.25
C VAL A 23 10.09 -2.51 -6.19
N HIS A 24 11.36 -2.48 -5.78
CA HIS A 24 12.16 -3.68 -5.61
C HIS A 24 11.26 -4.67 -4.83
N PRO A 25 11.11 -5.93 -5.25
CA PRO A 25 10.10 -6.83 -4.67
C PRO A 25 10.27 -6.96 -3.14
N ASN A 26 11.49 -6.75 -2.65
CA ASN A 26 11.84 -6.74 -1.22
C ASN A 26 11.92 -5.34 -0.58
N ALA A 27 11.45 -4.28 -1.24
CA ALA A 27 11.36 -2.95 -0.65
C ALA A 27 10.16 -2.86 0.28
N LEU A 28 10.33 -2.13 1.38
CA LEU A 28 9.24 -1.81 2.29
C LEU A 28 8.20 -0.92 1.60
N PRO A 29 6.91 -1.04 1.96
CA PRO A 29 5.90 -0.13 1.46
C PRO A 29 6.17 1.31 1.95
N PRO A 30 5.57 2.31 1.29
CA PRO A 30 5.68 3.70 1.70
C PRO A 30 5.28 3.92 3.17
N ASN A 31 5.89 4.93 3.80
CA ASN A 31 5.56 5.37 5.16
C ASN A 31 5.68 4.29 6.24
N TRP A 32 6.58 3.34 6.00
CA TRP A 32 6.96 2.34 6.97
C TRP A 32 7.46 2.99 8.26
N LYS A 33 6.69 2.81 9.34
CA LYS A 33 7.00 3.38 10.64
C LYS A 33 6.72 2.37 11.74
N GLU A 34 7.70 2.15 12.60
CA GLU A 34 7.51 1.37 13.82
C GLU A 34 6.59 2.13 14.79
N ILE A 35 5.64 1.42 15.37
CA ILE A 35 4.68 1.93 16.36
C ILE A 35 4.80 1.12 17.64
N SER A 36 4.41 1.72 18.75
CA SER A 36 4.33 1.03 20.03
C SER A 36 3.19 0.00 20.05
N GLU A 37 3.29 -0.96 20.97
CA GLU A 37 2.19 -1.91 21.23
C GLU A 37 0.88 -1.19 21.61
N ARG A 38 1.00 -0.09 22.37
CA ARG A 38 -0.16 0.74 22.71
C ARG A 38 -0.80 1.36 21.48
N GLU A 39 -0.01 1.99 20.61
CA GLU A 39 -0.53 2.55 19.35
C GLU A 39 -1.16 1.46 18.46
N PHE A 40 -0.59 0.25 18.46
CA PHE A 40 -1.13 -0.87 17.69
C PHE A 40 -2.47 -1.35 18.26
N THR A 41 -2.58 -1.52 19.58
CA THR A 41 -3.81 -1.98 20.26
C THR A 41 -4.95 -0.98 20.19
N GLU A 42 -4.66 0.31 20.08
CA GLU A 42 -5.63 1.39 19.87
C GLU A 42 -5.96 1.63 18.38
N SER A 43 -5.38 0.86 17.45
CA SER A 43 -5.48 1.12 16.00
C SER A 43 -6.72 0.51 15.33
N ALA A 44 -6.94 0.96 14.08
CA ALA A 44 -7.96 0.45 13.17
C ALA A 44 -7.85 -1.06 12.88
N PHE A 45 -6.68 -1.68 13.12
CA PHE A 45 -6.45 -3.12 12.95
C PHE A 45 -7.46 -3.98 13.72
N PHE A 46 -7.88 -3.54 14.91
CA PHE A 46 -8.83 -4.27 15.75
C PHE A 46 -10.29 -3.86 15.51
N ILE A 47 -10.51 -2.80 14.73
CA ILE A 47 -11.85 -2.29 14.39
C ILE A 47 -12.32 -2.90 13.07
N TYR A 48 -11.41 -3.09 12.12
CA TYR A 48 -11.71 -3.56 10.78
C TYR A 48 -11.01 -4.87 10.45
N SER A 49 -11.67 -5.72 9.67
CA SER A 49 -11.05 -6.94 9.15
C SER A 49 -10.01 -6.59 8.08
N PRO A 50 -8.81 -7.20 8.10
CA PRO A 50 -7.86 -7.07 7.00
C PRO A 50 -8.49 -7.55 5.69
N SER A 51 -8.37 -6.76 4.62
CA SER A 51 -8.79 -7.13 3.27
C SER A 51 -7.78 -8.01 2.55
N ALA A 52 -6.51 -7.92 2.95
CA ALA A 52 -5.46 -8.79 2.45
C ALA A 52 -4.41 -9.03 3.53
N VAL A 53 -3.76 -10.18 3.43
CA VAL A 53 -2.60 -10.56 4.24
C VAL A 53 -1.48 -10.97 3.31
N GLU A 54 -0.30 -10.40 3.50
CA GLU A 54 0.89 -10.72 2.71
C GLU A 54 2.03 -11.15 3.63
N PHE A 55 2.76 -12.18 3.20
CA PHE A 55 4.02 -12.59 3.81
C PHE A 55 5.16 -12.08 2.96
N LYS A 56 6.03 -11.25 3.53
CA LYS A 56 7.11 -10.59 2.81
C LYS A 56 8.45 -10.76 3.51
N GLN A 57 9.52 -10.73 2.72
CA GLN A 57 10.88 -10.56 3.23
C GLN A 57 11.44 -9.22 2.77
N ALA A 58 11.97 -8.43 3.70
CA ALA A 58 12.58 -7.13 3.39
C ALA A 58 13.71 -6.78 4.37
N GLN A 59 14.64 -5.93 3.92
CA GLN A 59 15.64 -5.34 4.79
C GLN A 59 15.06 -4.10 5.47
N LEU A 60 15.10 -4.06 6.81
CA LEU A 60 14.68 -2.86 7.57
C LEU A 60 15.74 -1.76 7.59
N ILE A 61 17.01 -2.14 7.47
CA ILE A 61 18.16 -1.26 7.44
C ILE A 61 19.05 -1.62 6.24
N PRO A 62 19.74 -0.65 5.61
CA PRO A 62 20.62 -0.94 4.48
C PRO A 62 21.67 -1.99 4.83
N ASN A 63 21.76 -3.05 4.03
CA ASN A 63 22.68 -4.18 4.23
C ASN A 63 22.44 -4.98 5.52
N GLY A 64 21.27 -4.83 6.15
CA GLY A 64 20.84 -5.67 7.27
C GLY A 64 20.35 -7.06 6.84
N PRO A 65 20.06 -7.94 7.81
CA PRO A 65 19.39 -9.20 7.53
C PRO A 65 18.01 -8.98 6.92
N LEU A 66 17.53 -9.97 6.16
CA LEU A 66 16.14 -10.02 5.72
C LEU A 66 15.25 -10.40 6.89
N GLU A 67 14.23 -9.59 7.14
CA GLU A 67 13.22 -9.85 8.15
C GLU A 67 11.99 -10.48 7.51
N ASN A 68 11.37 -11.43 8.21
CA ASN A 68 10.07 -11.97 7.82
C ASN A 68 8.96 -11.07 8.37
N ILE A 69 8.12 -10.57 7.48
CA ILE A 69 7.11 -9.57 7.76
C ILE A 69 5.74 -10.14 7.44
N ASN A 70 4.84 -10.11 8.42
CA ASN A 70 3.42 -10.34 8.20
C ASN A 70 2.75 -8.99 8.00
N MET A 71 2.21 -8.74 6.82
CA MET A 71 1.55 -7.49 6.46
C MET A 71 0.04 -7.69 6.38
N PHE A 72 -0.71 -6.72 6.89
CA PHE A 72 -2.15 -6.73 6.97
C PHE A 72 -2.68 -5.43 6.39
N TYR A 73 -3.46 -5.53 5.32
CA TYR A 73 -4.01 -4.40 4.61
C TYR A 73 -5.43 -4.15 5.09
N VAL A 74 -5.76 -2.93 5.49
CA VAL A 74 -7.09 -2.58 6.03
C VAL A 74 -7.86 -1.73 5.03
N TYR A 75 -8.92 -2.31 4.47
CA TYR A 75 -9.76 -1.66 3.45
C TYR A 75 -10.39 -0.36 3.95
N GLY A 76 -10.41 0.67 3.09
CA GLY A 76 -11.03 1.97 3.37
C GLY A 76 -10.10 3.05 3.93
N TYR A 77 -8.99 2.67 4.57
CA TYR A 77 -8.08 3.62 5.23
C TYR A 77 -6.77 3.88 4.49
N ALA A 78 -6.45 3.10 3.45
CA ALA A 78 -5.14 3.15 2.76
C ALA A 78 -3.93 2.92 3.69
N GLU A 79 -4.22 2.43 4.89
CA GLU A 79 -3.28 2.10 5.94
C GLU A 79 -3.18 0.58 6.05
N GLY A 80 -1.98 0.11 6.33
CA GLY A 80 -1.71 -1.27 6.67
C GLY A 80 -0.86 -1.36 7.92
N PHE A 81 -0.94 -2.53 8.55
CA PHE A 81 -0.18 -2.85 9.74
C PHE A 81 0.74 -4.02 9.44
N ALA A 82 1.91 -4.06 10.06
CA ALA A 82 2.81 -5.19 9.93
C ALA A 82 3.38 -5.63 11.27
N MET A 83 3.67 -6.92 11.36
CA MET A 83 4.27 -7.56 12.53
C MET A 83 5.55 -8.27 12.14
N ILE A 84 6.58 -8.10 12.97
CA ILE A 84 7.85 -8.83 12.88
C ILE A 84 8.12 -9.48 14.22
N ALA A 85 8.34 -10.80 14.21
CA ALA A 85 8.72 -11.54 15.40
C ALA A 85 10.23 -11.38 15.64
N ASP A 86 10.59 -10.51 16.58
CA ASP A 86 11.96 -10.29 17.04
C ASP A 86 12.33 -11.38 18.06
N ARG A 87 12.84 -12.50 17.54
CA ARG A 87 13.15 -13.69 18.33
C ARG A 87 14.31 -13.47 19.30
N GLU A 88 15.27 -12.62 18.94
CA GLU A 88 16.44 -12.34 19.78
C GLU A 88 16.05 -11.54 21.01
N ALA A 89 15.16 -10.56 20.86
CA ALA A 89 14.64 -9.78 21.98
C ALA A 89 13.38 -10.39 22.64
N GLY A 90 12.86 -11.50 22.10
CA GLY A 90 11.68 -12.18 22.64
C GLY A 90 10.40 -11.34 22.58
N ARG A 91 10.21 -10.53 21.51
CA ARG A 91 9.07 -9.61 21.37
C ARG A 91 8.50 -9.57 19.96
N VAL A 92 7.34 -8.96 19.79
CA VAL A 92 6.79 -8.60 18.48
C VAL A 92 6.99 -7.10 18.28
N ARG A 93 7.48 -6.72 17.09
CA ARG A 93 7.57 -5.33 16.66
C ARG A 93 6.39 -5.03 15.74
N TYR A 94 5.77 -3.88 15.96
CA TYR A 94 4.57 -3.45 15.25
C TYR A 94 4.92 -2.28 14.34
N PHE A 95 4.38 -2.29 13.14
CA PHE A 95 4.60 -1.24 12.17
C PHE A 95 3.26 -0.80 11.59
N ARG A 96 3.18 0.46 11.21
CA ARG A 96 2.20 0.97 10.28
C ARG A 96 2.88 1.31 8.97
N PHE A 97 2.14 1.19 7.88
CA PHE A 97 2.53 1.66 6.57
C PHE A 97 1.29 2.18 5.85
N ALA A 98 1.51 2.90 4.77
CA ALA A 98 0.42 3.29 3.87
C ALA A 98 0.66 2.62 2.52
N GLU A 99 -0.38 2.04 1.94
CA GLU A 99 -0.34 1.67 0.52
C GLU A 99 -0.13 2.93 -0.33
N CYS A 100 -0.73 4.04 0.10
CA CYS A 100 -0.61 5.34 -0.53
C CYS A 100 -0.97 6.47 0.44
N GLU A 101 -0.15 7.53 0.48
CA GLU A 101 -0.64 8.83 0.98
C GLU A 101 -1.51 9.47 -0.09
N HIS A 102 -2.81 9.23 0.00
CA HIS A 102 -3.69 9.66 -1.07
C HIS A 102 -3.62 11.17 -1.33
N ASP A 103 -3.15 11.48 -2.54
CA ASP A 103 -3.24 12.80 -3.13
C ASP A 103 -4.44 12.82 -4.08
N TRP A 104 -5.63 13.00 -3.50
CA TRP A 104 -6.90 12.98 -4.22
C TRP A 104 -7.01 14.18 -5.16
N GLN A 105 -7.43 13.92 -6.39
CA GLN A 105 -7.88 14.93 -7.35
C GLN A 105 -9.31 14.62 -7.79
N ASP A 106 -10.12 15.65 -7.97
CA ASP A 106 -11.43 15.50 -8.59
C ASP A 106 -11.27 15.12 -10.06
N ILE A 107 -12.00 14.10 -10.51
CA ILE A 107 -11.98 13.66 -11.92
C ILE A 107 -13.33 13.86 -12.62
N THR A 108 -14.44 13.82 -11.89
CA THR A 108 -15.75 14.12 -12.45
C THR A 108 -16.68 14.56 -11.33
N THR A 109 -17.34 15.71 -11.55
CA THR A 109 -18.43 16.20 -10.69
C THR A 109 -19.67 16.30 -11.57
N TYR A 110 -20.62 15.39 -11.40
CA TYR A 110 -21.91 15.47 -12.09
C TYR A 110 -23.02 15.73 -11.07
N GLN A 111 -23.47 17.00 -10.99
CA GLN A 111 -24.48 17.56 -10.07
C GLN A 111 -24.35 17.18 -8.59
N PHE A 112 -24.47 15.91 -8.24
CA PHE A 112 -24.40 15.37 -6.87
C PHE A 112 -23.47 14.15 -6.74
N LEU A 113 -23.03 13.55 -7.85
CA LEU A 113 -22.05 12.47 -7.84
C LEU A 113 -20.65 13.05 -7.99
N HIS A 114 -19.85 12.92 -6.93
CA HIS A 114 -18.47 13.35 -6.89
C HIS A 114 -17.55 12.14 -6.97
N THR A 115 -16.63 12.17 -7.94
CA THR A 115 -15.62 11.14 -8.10
C THR A 115 -14.23 11.73 -7.88
N ILE A 116 -13.51 11.20 -6.90
CA ILE A 116 -12.11 11.53 -6.62
C ILE A 116 -11.21 10.37 -7.03
N ARG A 117 -10.01 10.70 -7.53
CA ARG A 117 -8.97 9.73 -7.87
C ARG A 117 -7.66 10.13 -7.25
N CYS A 118 -6.94 9.18 -6.67
CA CYS A 118 -5.61 9.45 -6.15
C CYS A 118 -4.60 9.59 -7.28
N ARG A 119 -3.83 10.68 -7.33
CA ARG A 119 -2.75 10.90 -8.32
C ARG A 119 -1.61 9.89 -8.22
N LYS A 120 -1.38 9.34 -7.02
CA LYS A 120 -0.26 8.43 -6.73
C LYS A 120 -0.61 6.96 -7.00
N CYS A 121 -1.68 6.44 -6.37
CA CYS A 121 -2.05 5.01 -6.48
C CYS A 121 -3.22 4.74 -7.44
N LEU A 122 -3.83 5.78 -8.02
CA LEU A 122 -4.93 5.67 -8.97
C LEU A 122 -6.24 5.09 -8.42
N GLU A 123 -6.33 4.80 -7.12
CA GLU A 123 -7.59 4.46 -6.45
C GLU A 123 -8.65 5.52 -6.76
N THR A 124 -9.90 5.09 -6.93
CA THR A 124 -11.04 5.96 -7.23
C THR A 124 -12.13 5.76 -6.19
N ARG A 125 -12.68 6.85 -5.68
CA ARG A 125 -13.84 6.84 -4.77
C ARG A 125 -14.94 7.70 -5.36
N SER A 126 -16.18 7.25 -5.22
CA SER A 126 -17.37 8.00 -5.61
C SER A 126 -18.26 8.19 -4.40
N PHE A 127 -18.77 9.40 -4.19
CA PHE A 127 -19.72 9.71 -3.14
C PHE A 127 -20.85 10.59 -3.70
N ASP A 128 -22.05 10.34 -3.21
CA ASP A 128 -23.27 11.04 -3.59
C ASP A 128 -23.60 12.08 -2.52
N THR A 129 -23.81 13.32 -2.93
CA THR A 129 -24.15 14.47 -2.08
C THR A 129 -25.60 14.91 -2.25
N SER A 130 -26.45 14.11 -2.89
CA SER A 130 -27.89 14.35 -2.97
C SER A 130 -28.56 14.01 -1.63
N ASP A 131 -28.50 14.96 -0.70
CA ASP A 131 -29.34 14.98 0.51
C ASP A 131 -30.51 15.97 0.31
#